data_AF-A0A935EHQ1-F1
#
_entry.id   AF-A0A935EHQ1-F1
#
_cell.length_a   1.000
_cell.length_b   1.000
_cell.length_c   1.000
_cell.angle_alpha   90.00
_cell.angle_beta   90.00
_cell.angle_gamma   90.00
#
_symmetry.space_group_name_H-M   'P 1'
#
loop_
_entity.id
_entity.type
_entity.pdbx_description
1 polymer ?
#
loop_
_entity_poly.entity_id
_entity_poly.type
_entity_poly.pdbx_seq_one_letter_code
_entity_poly.pdbx_strand_id
1 'polypeptide(L)' 'MIASGSNQRQVQAISDEINEQLKKQLNSRPVRIEGYNSADWILLDYGDFVVHIFNGESREFYDLARLWLDARRVVLPEDL' A
#
# COMPACT_ATOMS: atom_id res chain seq x y z
N MET A 1 5.44 -1.82 2.68
CA MET A 1 5.51 -1.46 1.24
C MET A 1 4.81 -0.12 1.02
N ILE A 2 5.27 0.72 0.08
CA ILE A 2 4.65 2.00 -0.26
C ILE A 2 4.34 2.05 -1.76
N ALA A 3 3.09 2.33 -2.12
CA ALA A 3 2.62 2.55 -3.48
C ALA A 3 1.91 3.90 -3.62
N SER A 4 1.72 4.38 -4.85
CA SER A 4 0.99 5.63 -5.09
C SER A 4 0.14 5.59 -6.34
N GLY A 5 -1.01 6.26 -6.27
CA GLY A 5 -1.90 6.53 -7.40
C GLY A 5 -2.03 8.03 -7.68
N SER A 6 -2.31 8.37 -8.93
CA SER A 6 -2.51 9.74 -9.42
C SER A 6 -3.88 10.33 -9.06
N ASN A 7 -4.85 9.50 -8.68
CA ASN A 7 -6.19 9.92 -8.29
C ASN A 7 -6.85 8.86 -7.39
N GLN A 8 -7.94 9.23 -6.72
CA GLN A 8 -8.70 8.37 -5.80
C GLN A 8 -9.09 7.02 -6.41
N ARG A 9 -9.57 6.99 -7.66
CA ARG A 9 -9.93 5.72 -8.32
C ARG A 9 -8.72 4.82 -8.51
N GLN A 10 -7.56 5.37 -8.86
CA GLN A 10 -6.35 4.58 -9.00
C GLN A 10 -5.85 4.06 -7.65
N VAL A 11 -5.93 4.87 -6.58
CA VAL A 11 -5.54 4.43 -5.24
C VAL A 11 -6.42 3.26 -4.77
N GLN A 12 -7.73 3.34 -4.97
CA GLN A 12 -8.67 2.25 -4.68
C GLN A 12 -8.39 1.02 -5.56
N ALA A 13 -8.19 1.19 -6.87
CA ALA A 13 -7.89 0.09 -7.76
C ALA A 13 -6.59 -0.65 -7.39
N ILE A 14 -5.55 0.08 -6.97
CA ILE A 14 -4.32 -0.53 -6.45
C ILE A 14 -4.60 -1.35 -5.19
N SER A 15 -5.38 -0.81 -4.25
CA SER A 15 -5.79 -1.51 -3.03
C SER A 15 -6.56 -2.80 -3.35
N ASP A 16 -7.50 -2.73 -4.29
CA ASP A 16 -8.33 -3.86 -4.69
C ASP A 16 -7.51 -4.95 -5.38
N GLU A 17 -6.61 -4.57 -6.29
CA GLU A 17 -5.73 -5.51 -6.99
C GLU A 17 -4.79 -6.24 -6.02
N ILE A 18 -4.21 -5.53 -5.05
CA ILE A 18 -3.35 -6.14 -4.02
C ILE A 18 -4.16 -7.18 -3.23
N ASN A 19 -5.37 -6.82 -2.80
CA ASN A 19 -6.26 -7.74 -2.09
C ASN A 19 -6.63 -8.96 -2.94
N GLU A 20 -6.94 -8.74 -4.22
CA GLU A 20 -7.33 -9.79 -5.15
C GLU A 20 -6.18 -10.78 -5.37
N GLN A 21 -4.96 -10.29 -5.63
CA GLN A 21 -3.79 -11.12 -5.87
C GLN A 21 -3.40 -11.91 -4.62
N LEU A 22 -3.34 -11.27 -3.45
CA LEU A 22 -2.97 -11.95 -2.21
C LEU A 22 -4.01 -13.00 -1.80
N LYS A 23 -5.29 -12.75 -2.09
CA LYS A 23 -6.33 -13.75 -1.91
C LYS A 23 -6.17 -14.91 -2.89
N LYS A 24 -5.90 -14.66 -4.17
CA LYS A 24 -5.77 -15.70 -5.19
C LYS A 24 -4.53 -16.58 -4.98
N GLN A 25 -3.38 -15.96 -4.69
CA GLN A 25 -2.09 -16.65 -4.66
C GLN A 25 -1.78 -17.25 -3.29
N LEU A 26 -2.19 -16.58 -2.20
CA LEU A 26 -1.81 -16.95 -0.83
C LEU A 26 -3.01 -17.27 0.07
N ASN A 27 -4.25 -17.16 -0.45
CA ASN A 27 -5.48 -17.24 0.35
C ASN A 27 -5.48 -16.28 1.55
N SER A 28 -4.79 -15.14 1.41
CA SER A 28 -4.63 -14.14 2.47
C SER A 28 -5.62 -12.99 2.30
N ARG A 29 -6.06 -12.42 3.42
CA ARG A 29 -6.91 -11.22 3.47
C ARG A 29 -6.34 -10.27 4.52
N PRO A 30 -6.50 -8.95 4.32
CA PRO A 30 -6.08 -7.99 5.33
C PRO A 30 -6.90 -8.20 6.60
N VAL A 31 -6.22 -8.09 7.74
CA VAL A 31 -6.83 -8.01 9.08
C VAL A 31 -7.65 -6.72 9.18
N ARG A 32 -7.15 -5.65 8.56
CA ARG A 32 -7.79 -4.34 8.59
C ARG A 32 -7.49 -3.53 7.33
N ILE A 33 -8.48 -2.76 6.90
CA ILE A 33 -8.37 -1.78 5.82
C ILE A 33 -8.84 -0.43 6.39
N GLU A 34 -8.02 0.60 6.26
CA GLU A 34 -8.33 1.97 6.68
C GLU A 34 -8.26 2.92 5.49
N GLY A 35 -9.08 3.99 5.51
CA GLY A 35 -8.99 5.09 4.54
C GLY A 35 -9.51 4.80 3.12
N TYR A 36 -10.09 3.63 2.87
CA TYR A 36 -10.55 3.21 1.53
C TYR A 36 -11.50 4.22 0.85
N ASN A 37 -12.46 4.77 1.61
CA ASN A 37 -13.48 5.66 1.05
C ASN A 37 -12.91 7.02 0.61
N SER A 38 -11.97 7.61 1.37
CA SER A 38 -11.34 8.87 0.99
C SER A 38 -10.26 8.66 -0.07
N ALA A 39 -9.52 7.54 0.03
CA ALA A 39 -8.41 7.17 -0.84
C ALA A 39 -7.29 8.23 -0.95
N ASP A 40 -7.18 9.10 0.06
CA ASP A 40 -6.01 9.97 0.22
C ASP A 40 -4.81 9.15 0.70
N TRP A 41 -5.08 8.24 1.65
CA TRP A 41 -4.16 7.24 2.15
C TRP A 41 -4.95 5.99 2.55
N ILE A 42 -4.71 4.89 1.85
CA ILE A 42 -5.22 3.57 2.20
C ILE A 42 -4.11 2.80 2.93
N LEU A 43 -4.48 2.20 4.06
CA LEU A 43 -3.61 1.29 4.81
C LEU A 43 -4.22 -0.11 4.78
N LEU A 44 -3.45 -1.07 4.26
CA LEU A 44 -3.76 -2.50 4.30
C LEU A 44 -2.86 -3.18 5.32
N ASP A 45 -3.46 -3.69 6.39
CA ASP A 45 -2.76 -4.41 7.45
C ASP A 45 -3.02 -5.92 7.31
N TYR A 46 -1.96 -6.70 7.07
CA TYR A 46 -2.01 -8.17 7.00
C TYR A 46 -1.45 -8.84 8.26
N GLY A 47 -1.15 -8.10 9.32
CA GLY A 47 -0.53 -8.61 10.55
C GLY A 47 0.99 -8.73 10.44
N ASP A 48 1.48 -9.48 9.45
CA ASP A 48 2.93 -9.67 9.23
C ASP A 48 3.58 -8.52 8.46
N PHE A 49 2.80 -7.82 7.64
CA PHE A 49 3.25 -6.66 6.86
C PHE A 49 2.12 -5.68 6.62
N VAL A 50 2.50 -4.44 6.32
CA VAL A 50 1.59 -3.34 6.01
C VAL A 50 1.91 -2.72 4.65
N VAL A 51 0.86 -2.42 3.89
CA VAL A 51 0.93 -1.69 2.63
C VAL A 51 0.32 -0.31 2.79
N HIS A 52 1.08 0.72 2.42
CA HIS A 52 0.63 2.10 2.40
C HIS A 52 0.43 2.53 0.95
N ILE A 53 -0.77 3.01 0.61
CA ILE A 53 -1.11 3.44 -0.74
C ILE A 53 -1.59 4.89 -0.66
N PHE A 54 -0.83 5.80 -1.26
CA PHE A 54 -1.09 7.24 -1.20
C PHE A 54 -1.65 7.79 -2.50
N ASN A 55 -2.50 8.81 -2.42
CA ASN A 55 -2.63 9.74 -3.54
C ASN A 55 -1.33 10.58 -3.67
N GLY A 56 -1.11 11.19 -4.85
CA GLY A 56 0.13 11.94 -5.12
C GLY A 56 0.44 13.02 -4.08
N GLU A 57 -0.55 13.86 -3.75
CA GLU A 57 -0.42 14.97 -2.81
C GLU A 57 -0.11 14.50 -1.37
N SER A 58 -0.77 13.44 -0.91
CA SER A 58 -0.58 12.88 0.43
C SER A 58 0.78 12.22 0.59
N ARG A 59 1.33 11.62 -0.48
CA ARG A 59 2.69 11.02 -0.42
C ARG A 59 3.74 12.09 -0.08
N GLU A 60 3.63 13.25 -0.71
CA GLU A 60 4.53 14.37 -0.49
C GLU A 60 4.30 15.01 0.89
N PHE A 61 3.04 15.15 1.31
CA PHE A 61 2.69 15.76 2.59
C PHE A 61 3.15 14.93 3.79
N TYR A 62 2.90 13.61 3.79
CA TYR A 62 3.23 12.75 4.94
C TYR A 62 4.71 12.32 4.97
N ASP A 63 5.39 12.32 3.82
CA ASP A 63 6.81 11.98 3.65
C ASP A 63 7.28 10.82 4.56
N LEU A 64 6.48 9.75 4.63
CA LEU A 64 6.76 8.61 5.51
C LEU A 64 8.09 7.94 5.15
N ALA A 65 8.60 8.16 3.93
CA ALA A 65 9.93 7.71 3.53
C ALA A 65 11.01 8.19 4.51
N ARG A 66 10.86 9.38 5.12
CA ARG A 66 11.78 9.89 6.14
C ARG A 66 11.75 9.09 7.44
N LEU A 67 10.59 8.60 7.86
CA LEU A 67 10.46 7.81 9.10
C LEU A 67 11.12 6.43 8.98
N TRP A 68 11.17 5.88 7.77
CA TRP A 68 11.75 4.55 7.50
C TRP A 68 13.16 4.61 6.91
N LEU A 69 13.85 5.76 6.98
CA LEU A 69 15.18 5.93 6.38
C LEU A 69 16.20 4.93 6.92
N ASP A 70 16.14 4.63 8.21
CA ASP A 70 17.07 3.72 8.88
C ASP A 70 16.67 2.24 8.73
N ALA A 71 15.52 1.95 8.13
CA ALA A 71 15.06 0.59 7.91
C ALA A 71 15.83 -0.04 6.74
N ARG A 72 16.23 -1.31 6.90
CA ARG A 72 16.86 -2.07 5.83
C ARG A 72 15.89 -2.18 4.65
N ARG A 73 16.31 -1.68 3.48
CA ARG A 73 15.57 -1.86 2.23
C ARG A 73 15.70 -3.30 1.76
N VAL A 74 14.55 -3.94 1.50
CA VAL A 74 14.49 -5.25 0.86
C VAL A 74 14.45 -5.00 -0.65
N VAL A 75 15.47 -5.48 -1.37
CA VAL A 75 15.48 -5.46 -2.84
C VAL A 75 14.60 -6.59 -3.33
N LEU A 76 13.61 -6.26 -4.16
CA LEU A 76 12.75 -7.25 -4.81
C LEU A 76 13.42 -7.75 -6.10
N PRO A 77 13.27 -9.03 -6.48
CA PRO A 77 13.67 -9.53 -7.80
C PRO A 77 13.05 -8.69 -8.93
N GLU A 78 13.77 -8.51 -10.05
CA GLU A 78 13.28 -7.73 -11.21
C GLU A 78 12.18 -8.48 -11.99
N ASP A 79 12.04 -9.77 -11.74
CA ASP A 79 11.27 -10.75 -12.50
C ASP A 79 9.99 -11.23 -11.77
N LEU A 80 9.39 -10.36 -10.93
CA LEU A 80 8.08 -10.53 -10.30
C LEU A 80 6.92 -9.97 -11.13
#